data_AF-A0A915DVT2-F1
#
_entry.id   AF-A0A915DVT2-F1
#
_cell.length_a   1.000
_cell.length_b   1.000
_cell.length_c   1.000
_cell.angle_alpha   90.00
_cell.angle_beta   90.00
_cell.angle_gamma   90.00
#
_symmetry.space_group_name_H-M   'P 1'
#
loop_
_entity.id
_entity.type
_entity.pdbx_description
1 polymer ?
#
loop_
_entity_poly.entity_id
_entity_poly.type
_entity_poly.pdbx_seq_one_letter_code
_entity_poly.pdbx_strand_id
1 'polypeptide(L)'
;MVIASISAPLIAVWKSVFGKPRPNTSLPVNGFTTEEYSQIRQHFKTLLDDDREGMALAVYVDNQLVVDLWGGMLTEVPIDYGLQTP
;
A
#
# COMPACT_ATOMS: atom_id res chain seq x y z
N MET A 1 -6.71 -11.05 1.37
CA MET A 1 -5.80 -10.92 2.53
C MET A 1 -4.72 -11.98 2.37
N VAL A 2 -3.53 -11.60 1.91
CA VAL A 2 -2.40 -12.54 1.74
C VAL A 2 -1.46 -12.30 2.90
N ILE A 3 -1.34 -13.29 3.79
CA ILE A 3 -0.35 -13.32 4.86
C ILE A 3 0.80 -14.17 4.33
N ALA A 4 1.93 -13.56 4.01
CA ALA A 4 3.16 -14.29 3.69
C ALA A 4 3.93 -14.50 5.00
N SER A 5 4.03 -15.76 5.45
CA SER A 5 5.01 -16.18 6.46
C SER A 5 6.24 -16.67 5.72
N ILE A 6 7.41 -16.07 5.99
CA ILE A 6 8.66 -16.40 5.30
C ILE A 6 9.73 -16.54 6.39
N SER A 7 10.28 -17.74 6.55
CA SER A 7 11.50 -17.96 7.32
C SER A 7 12.70 -17.65 6.41
N ALA A 8 13.45 -16.58 6.72
CA ALA A 8 14.61 -16.01 6.01
C ALA A 8 14.30 -15.09 4.79
N PRO A 9 15.14 -14.07 4.50
CA PRO A 9 14.64 -12.71 4.32
C PRO A 9 14.24 -12.33 2.88
N LEU A 10 13.29 -11.40 2.83
CA LEU A 10 12.81 -10.59 1.69
C LEU A 10 11.97 -11.30 0.61
N ILE A 11 10.65 -11.12 0.69
CA ILE A 11 9.79 -11.06 -0.51
C ILE A 11 9.47 -9.58 -0.74
N ALA A 12 10.16 -8.97 -1.70
CA ALA A 12 9.76 -7.69 -2.26
C ALA A 12 8.74 -7.97 -3.38
N VAL A 13 7.49 -7.55 -3.17
CA VAL A 13 6.48 -7.53 -4.24
C VAL A 13 6.56 -6.17 -4.92
N TRP A 14 6.96 -6.14 -6.19
CA TRP A 14 7.03 -4.93 -7.01
C TRP A 14 5.97 -4.98 -8.10
N LYS A 15 5.17 -3.92 -8.23
CA LYS A 15 4.24 -3.70 -9.36
C LYS A 15 4.51 -2.31 -9.93
N SER A 16 4.76 -2.23 -11.23
CA SER A 16 5.00 -0.97 -11.94
C SER A 16 3.77 -0.58 -12.74
N VAL A 17 3.26 0.63 -12.54
CA VAL A 17 2.18 1.21 -13.35
C VAL A 17 2.63 2.59 -13.83
N PHE A 18 2.80 2.75 -15.14
CA PHE A 18 3.20 4.02 -15.76
C PHE A 18 2.03 5.02 -15.72
N GLY A 19 2.15 6.09 -14.92
CA GLY A 19 1.12 7.12 -14.74
C GLY A 19 1.55 8.54 -15.20
N LYS A 20 0.65 9.24 -15.90
CA LYS A 20 0.78 10.64 -16.38
C LYS A 20 1.04 11.65 -15.23
N PRO A 21 1.62 12.83 -15.49
CA PRO A 21 1.83 13.87 -14.47
C PRO A 21 0.47 14.34 -13.89
N ARG A 22 0.34 14.30 -12.56
CA ARG A 22 -0.90 14.59 -11.82
C ARG A 22 -0.64 15.64 -10.73
N PRO A 23 -1.62 16.50 -10.41
CA PRO A 23 -1.46 17.65 -9.50
C PRO A 23 -0.97 17.21 -8.12
N ASN A 24 0.00 17.92 -7.54
CA ASN A 24 0.68 17.57 -6.29
C ASN A 24 -0.28 17.60 -5.08
N THR A 25 -0.91 16.46 -4.76
CA THR A 25 -1.77 16.29 -3.59
C THR A 25 -1.18 15.11 -2.83
N SER A 26 -0.30 15.43 -1.89
CA SER A 26 0.29 14.44 -0.99
C SER A 26 -0.83 13.74 -0.21
N LEU A 27 -0.98 12.44 -0.39
CA LEU A 27 -1.95 11.65 0.38
C LEU A 27 -1.38 11.39 1.79
N PRO A 28 -2.22 11.41 2.84
CA PRO A 28 -1.77 11.11 4.19
C PRO A 28 -1.40 9.64 4.32
N VAL A 29 -0.21 9.38 4.89
CA VAL A 29 0.23 8.05 5.31
C VAL A 29 -0.03 7.91 6.80
N ASN A 30 -0.86 6.94 7.15
CA ASN A 30 -1.23 6.61 8.52
C ASN A 30 -0.42 5.42 9.03
N GLY A 31 -0.48 5.21 10.35
CA GLY A 31 0.20 4.10 11.02
C GLY A 31 1.62 4.43 11.50
N PHE A 32 2.39 3.39 11.83
CA PHE A 32 3.71 3.50 12.46
C PHE A 32 4.80 2.71 11.75
N THR A 33 6.02 3.13 12.01
CA THR A 33 7.27 2.49 11.63
C THR A 33 8.21 2.67 12.81
N THR A 34 8.91 1.61 13.22
CA THR A 34 10.02 1.79 14.17
C THR A 34 11.17 2.56 13.49
N GLU A 35 12.03 3.20 14.29
CA GLU A 35 13.09 4.11 13.81
C GLU A 35 14.00 3.46 12.76
N GLU A 36 14.37 2.20 12.99
CA GLU A 36 15.20 1.38 12.10
C GLU A 36 14.63 1.25 10.67
N TYR A 37 13.30 1.26 10.54
CA TYR A 37 12.59 1.10 9.27
C TYR A 37 11.91 2.39 8.80
N SER A 38 12.34 3.55 9.31
CA SER A 38 11.79 4.87 8.94
C SER A 38 11.81 5.13 7.42
N GLN A 39 12.81 4.59 6.70
CA GLN A 39 12.91 4.69 5.24
C GLN A 39 11.74 4.03 4.51
N ILE A 40 11.14 2.97 5.07
CA ILE A 40 9.97 2.30 4.48
C ILE A 40 8.79 3.27 4.40
N ARG A 41 8.59 4.12 5.41
CA ARG A 41 7.54 5.14 5.40
C ARG A 41 7.72 6.13 4.26
N GLN A 42 8.96 6.56 4.01
CA GLN A 42 9.27 7.51 2.94
C GLN A 42 8.99 6.89 1.57
N HIS A 43 9.40 5.64 1.34
CA HIS A 43 9.10 4.94 0.09
C HIS A 43 7.61 4.65 -0.09
N PHE A 44 6.93 4.21 0.97
CA PHE A 44 5.48 4.01 0.96
C PHE A 44 4.75 5.31 0.58
N LYS A 45 5.20 6.44 1.11
CA LYS A 45 4.63 7.75 0.78
C LYS A 45 4.79 8.08 -0.71
N THR A 46 5.99 7.90 -1.27
CA THR A 46 6.23 8.14 -2.70
C THR A 46 5.31 7.28 -3.56
N LEU A 47 5.21 5.98 -3.26
CA LEU A 47 4.33 5.06 -3.98
C LEU A 47 2.85 5.47 -3.88
N LEU A 48 2.41 5.86 -2.69
CA LEU A 48 1.03 6.28 -2.48
C LEU A 48 0.69 7.57 -3.26
N ASP A 49 1.62 8.52 -3.30
CA ASP A 49 1.44 9.79 -4.03
C ASP A 49 1.38 9.56 -5.56
N ASP A 50 2.12 8.55 -6.05
CA ASP A 50 2.18 8.16 -7.47
C ASP A 50 0.93 7.39 -7.90
N ASP A 51 0.58 6.30 -7.20
CA ASP A 51 -0.49 5.38 -7.58
C ASP A 51 -1.89 5.93 -7.22
N ARG A 52 -2.00 6.66 -6.10
CA ARG A 52 -3.25 7.23 -5.53
C ARG A 52 -4.38 6.23 -5.29
N GLU A 53 -4.11 4.94 -5.39
CA GLU A 53 -5.01 3.88 -4.97
C GLU A 53 -4.79 3.58 -3.48
N GLY A 54 -5.81 3.04 -2.81
CA GLY A 54 -5.68 2.57 -1.44
C GLY A 54 -4.59 1.52 -1.30
N MET A 55 -3.60 1.78 -0.44
CA MET A 55 -2.50 0.87 -0.13
C MET A 55 -2.39 0.63 1.38
N ALA A 56 -1.97 -0.59 1.74
CA ALA A 56 -1.63 -0.96 3.11
C ALA A 56 -0.42 -1.89 3.11
N LEU A 57 0.44 -1.76 4.12
CA LEU A 57 1.68 -2.52 4.30
C LEU A 57 1.89 -2.84 5.78
N ALA A 58 2.06 -4.12 6.10
CA ALA A 58 2.51 -4.57 7.42
C ALA A 58 3.79 -5.41 7.28
N VAL A 59 4.78 -5.17 8.13
CA VAL A 59 6.06 -5.90 8.15
C VAL A 59 6.34 -6.40 9.55
N TYR A 60 6.71 -7.69 9.61
CA TYR A 60 7.12 -8.36 10.84
C TYR A 60 8.57 -8.81 10.72
N VAL A 61 9.34 -8.59 11.78
CA VAL A 61 10.71 -9.12 11.95
C VAL A 61 10.75 -9.84 13.27
N ASP A 62 11.21 -11.10 13.28
CA ASP A 62 11.22 -11.95 14.48
C ASP A 62 9.90 -11.97 15.26
N ASN A 63 8.79 -12.06 14.50
CA ASN A 63 7.43 -12.08 15.03
C ASN A 63 6.99 -10.78 15.75
N GLN A 64 7.73 -9.69 15.59
CA GLN A 64 7.39 -8.35 16.08
C GLN A 64 6.92 -7.48 14.90
N LEU A 65 5.80 -6.77 15.09
CA LEU A 65 5.30 -5.81 14.10
C LEU A 65 6.18 -4.56 14.14
N VAL A 66 6.94 -4.33 13.07
CA VAL A 66 7.90 -3.21 12.98
C VAL A 66 7.43 -2.10 12.04
N VAL A 67 6.51 -2.42 11.13
CA VAL A 67 5.86 -1.48 10.22
C VAL A 67 4.39 -1.82 10.08
N ASP A 68 3.53 -0.83 10.19
CA ASP A 68 2.10 -0.89 9.88
C ASP A 68 1.69 0.46 9.27
N LEU A 69 1.51 0.49 7.96
CA LEU A 69 1.24 1.71 7.19
C LEU A 69 0.02 1.53 6.29
N TRP A 70 -0.80 2.57 6.18
CA TRP A 70 -1.93 2.59 5.25
C TRP A 70 -2.26 4.00 4.78
N GLY A 71 -2.88 4.11 3.60
CA GLY A 71 -3.31 5.39 3.06
C GLY A 71 -4.03 5.24 1.72
N GLY A 72 -4.42 6.37 1.14
CA GLY A 72 -5.19 6.41 -0.11
C GLY A 72 -6.67 6.10 0.10
N MET A 73 -7.40 5.99 -1.01
CA MET A 73 -8.83 5.73 -1.01
C MET A 73 -9.12 4.51 -1.86
N LEU A 74 -10.08 3.70 -1.41
CA LEU A 74 -10.71 2.71 -2.28
C LEU A 74 -11.65 3.48 -3.19
N THR A 75 -11.31 3.55 -4.48
CA THR A 75 -12.31 3.90 -5.48
C THR A 75 -13.35 2.78 -5.47
N GLU A 76 -14.61 3.14 -5.21
CA GLU A 76 -15.72 2.22 -5.42
C GLU A 76 -15.62 1.69 -6.85
N VAL A 77 -15.33 0.39 -6.98
CA VAL A 77 -15.47 -0.28 -8.26
C VAL A 77 -16.98 -0.46 -8.42
N PRO A 78 -17.63 0.13 -9.45
CA PRO A 78 -19.00 -0.24 -9.75
C PRO A 78 -18.99 -1.72 -10.05
N ILE A 79 -19.60 -2.51 -9.17
CA ILE A 79 -19.86 -3.91 -9.48
C ILE A 79 -20.95 -3.86 -10.55
N ASP A 80 -20.56 -4.03 -11.80
CA ASP A 80 -21.51 -4.30 -12.87
C ASP A 80 -22.12 -5.67 -12.56
N TYR A 81 -23.27 -5.66 -11.87
CA TYR A 81 -23.98 -6.86 -11.49
C TYR A 81 -24.56 -7.61 -12.70
N GLY A 82 -24.38 -7.12 -13.93
CA GLY A 82 -24.91 -7.79 -15.12
C GLY A 82 -26.41 -8.03 -15.04
N LEU A 83 -27.13 -7.28 -14.18
CA LEU A 83 -28.57 -7.36 -14.06
C LEU A 83 -29.14 -6.63 -15.28
N GLN A 84 -29.27 -7.39 -16.37
CA GLN A 84 -30.24 -7.10 -17.40
C GLN A 84 -31.60 -7.08 -16.71
N THR A 85 -32.06 -5.89 -16.35
CA THR A 85 -33.48 -5.68 -16.03
C THR A 85 -34.29 -5.93 -17.30
N PRO A 86 -35.41 -6.65 -17.20
CA PRO A 86 -36.26 -7.01 -18.35
C PRO A 86 -36.85 -5.78 -19.05
#